data_AF-A0A962VK39-F1
#
_entry.id   AF-A0A962VK39-F1
#
_cell.length_a   1.000
_cell.length_b   1.000
_cell.length_c   1.000
_cell.angle_alpha   90.00
_cell.angle_beta   90.00
_cell.angle_gamma   90.00
#
_symmetry.space_group_name_H-M   'P 1'
#
loop_
_entity.id
_entity.type
_entity.pdbx_description
1 polymer ?
#
loop_
_entity_poly.entity_id
_entity_poly.type
_entity_poly.pdbx_seq_one_letter_code
_entity_poly.pdbx_strand_id
1 'polypeptide(L)'
;MSNGSEQAAQAPVSAPASAPQAVEEKATAAKPRAFLNRKQLIAAALFTLFGLYLASVVPSVEVAWVSGILLLTVYLFAFEVVGVDVAAATVMVLLGLTTLLAPVMGLEKGLVDNRHLFDGFASNAVISIIAVMIIGAGLDKTGIMSKVAAFILKVGGTTETRIIPIISGTVGFISSFMQNVGAAALFLPVVSRISARSGLPMSRLLMPMGFCAILGGTVTMVGSSPLILLNDLILTSNKALPEAQQMDTWGLFSVTPIGIALVATGIIYFVLAGRFVLPAGSKGTKSKDDAMAYFRNTYGLDYELFEVEVPEASELVGKQLDDIEHQDKVRVIASASGGSMKVGPGTIARDTGIGAGIVLGIIASPKHLLEFVEKYKLDLHSSIEVLGEVFSPTKSGVAEVVIPPSSNLIGKSARDVWMRKTYG
;
A
#
# COMPACT_ATOMS: atom_id res chain seq x y z
N MET A 1 -73.89 10.22 39.48
CA MET A 1 -74.52 8.91 39.18
C MET A 1 -73.93 8.44 37.86
N SER A 2 -73.00 7.46 37.89
CA SER A 2 -73.23 6.04 37.49
C SER A 2 -73.55 5.96 35.98
N ASN A 3 -72.88 5.23 35.09
CA ASN A 3 -71.97 4.07 35.03
C ASN A 3 -71.11 4.27 33.74
N GLY A 4 -69.96 3.68 33.45
CA GLY A 4 -69.54 2.28 33.57
C GLY A 4 -69.22 1.73 32.16
N SER A 5 -67.96 1.27 32.02
CA SER A 5 -67.41 0.26 31.08
C SER A 5 -67.39 0.48 29.56
N GLU A 6 -66.15 0.42 29.00
CA GLU A 6 -65.64 -0.39 27.86
C GLU A 6 -64.62 0.44 27.04
N GLN A 7 -63.51 -0.04 26.48
CA GLN A 7 -62.69 -1.27 26.56
C GLN A 7 -61.37 -0.91 25.83
N ALA A 8 -60.29 -1.61 26.19
CA ALA A 8 -59.14 -1.99 25.35
C ALA A 8 -58.24 -0.91 24.68
N ALA A 9 -56.98 -0.83 25.13
CA ALA A 9 -55.80 -1.14 24.29
C ALA A 9 -54.51 -1.10 25.14
N GLN A 10 -53.94 -2.29 25.39
CA GLN A 10 -52.59 -2.45 25.95
C GLN A 10 -51.54 -2.15 24.87
N ALA A 11 -50.64 -1.22 25.15
CA ALA A 11 -49.39 -1.05 24.42
C ALA A 11 -48.29 -1.93 25.04
N PRO A 12 -47.47 -2.66 24.25
CA PRO A 12 -46.40 -3.47 24.80
C PRO A 12 -45.15 -2.64 25.09
N VAL A 13 -44.66 -2.87 26.31
CA VAL A 13 -43.33 -2.67 26.89
C VAL A 13 -42.19 -2.49 25.88
N SER A 14 -41.47 -1.38 26.04
CA SER A 14 -40.20 -1.04 25.40
C SER A 14 -39.09 -2.04 25.72
N ALA A 15 -38.49 -2.65 24.69
CA ALA A 15 -37.23 -3.37 24.81
C ALA A 15 -36.04 -2.39 24.85
N PRO A 16 -34.96 -2.67 25.61
CA PRO A 16 -33.81 -1.79 25.70
C PRO A 16 -32.96 -1.86 24.42
N ALA A 17 -32.60 -0.69 23.89
CA ALA A 17 -31.68 -0.54 22.78
C ALA A 17 -30.28 -1.05 23.18
N SER A 18 -29.81 -2.10 22.50
CA SER A 18 -28.43 -2.56 22.59
C SER A 18 -27.52 -1.64 21.79
N ALA A 19 -26.64 -0.92 22.49
CA ALA A 19 -25.58 -0.13 21.89
C ALA A 19 -24.61 -1.03 21.10
N PRO A 20 -24.07 -0.57 19.95
CA PRO A 20 -23.09 -1.32 19.19
C PRO A 20 -21.82 -1.52 20.02
N GLN A 21 -21.46 -2.78 20.25
CA GLN A 21 -20.20 -3.16 20.88
C GLN A 21 -19.04 -2.66 20.03
N ALA A 22 -18.28 -1.72 20.57
CA ALA A 22 -17.02 -1.27 19.99
C ALA A 22 -16.08 -2.48 19.89
N VAL A 23 -15.55 -2.69 18.70
CA VAL A 23 -14.45 -3.64 18.47
C VAL A 23 -13.26 -3.09 19.24
N GLU A 24 -12.95 -3.71 20.38
CA GLU A 24 -11.71 -3.48 21.11
C GLU A 24 -10.55 -3.95 20.23
N GLU A 25 -9.96 -3.00 19.51
CA GLU A 25 -8.65 -3.13 18.91
C GLU A 25 -7.67 -3.45 20.05
N LYS A 26 -7.23 -4.71 20.15
CA LYS A 26 -6.11 -5.08 21.02
C LYS A 26 -4.86 -4.37 20.50
N ALA A 27 -4.69 -3.13 20.93
CA ALA A 27 -3.43 -2.42 20.87
C ALA A 27 -2.40 -3.32 21.53
N THR A 28 -1.51 -3.88 20.71
CA THR A 28 -0.31 -4.56 21.19
C THR A 28 0.45 -3.49 21.96
N ALA A 29 0.45 -3.58 23.29
CA ALA A 29 1.15 -2.63 24.15
C ALA A 29 2.62 -2.62 23.74
N ALA A 30 2.99 -1.61 22.96
CA ALA A 30 4.36 -1.40 22.53
C ALA A 30 5.20 -1.20 23.80
N LYS A 31 6.23 -2.03 23.97
CA LYS A 31 7.25 -1.81 25.01
C LYS A 31 7.66 -0.33 24.99
N PRO A 32 7.81 0.33 26.15
CA PRO A 32 8.27 1.71 26.20
C PRO A 32 9.64 1.76 25.50
N ARG A 33 9.68 2.30 24.29
CA ARG A 33 10.93 2.61 23.60
C ARG A 33 11.64 3.63 24.49
N ALA A 34 12.90 3.35 24.84
CA ALA A 34 13.74 4.38 25.43
C ALA A 34 13.63 5.65 24.58
N PHE A 35 13.45 6.80 25.24
CA PHE A 35 13.05 8.07 24.59
C PHE A 35 14.03 8.51 23.49
N LEU A 36 15.28 8.01 23.51
CA LEU A 36 16.30 8.24 22.48
C LEU A 36 17.22 7.01 22.34
N ASN A 37 17.57 6.66 21.11
CA ASN A 37 18.60 5.66 20.79
C ASN A 37 20.01 6.23 21.00
N ARG A 38 21.02 5.37 21.23
CA ARG A 38 22.41 5.78 21.49
C ARG A 38 23.00 6.72 20.42
N LYS A 39 22.65 6.51 19.14
CA LYS A 39 23.06 7.40 18.04
C LYS A 39 22.47 8.80 18.18
N GLN A 40 21.21 8.90 18.59
CA GLN A 40 20.52 10.17 18.81
C GLN A 40 21.13 10.92 20.00
N LEU A 41 21.49 10.21 21.08
CA LEU A 41 22.20 10.81 22.22
C LEU A 41 23.58 11.37 21.86
N ILE A 42 24.37 10.62 21.08
CA ILE A 42 25.68 11.09 20.61
C ILE A 42 25.50 12.31 19.70
N ALA A 43 24.55 12.25 18.77
CA ALA A 43 24.23 13.37 17.90
C ALA A 43 23.77 14.60 18.69
N ALA A 44 22.91 14.43 19.70
CA ALA A 44 22.47 15.52 20.56
C ALA A 44 23.65 16.21 21.26
N ALA A 45 24.62 15.44 21.78
CA ALA A 45 25.82 15.98 22.39
C ALA A 45 26.65 16.79 21.38
N LEU A 46 26.84 16.25 20.16
CA LEU A 46 27.58 16.95 19.09
C LEU A 46 26.89 18.23 18.64
N PHE A 47 25.57 18.19 18.40
CA PHE A 47 24.78 19.38 18.03
C PHE A 47 24.77 20.43 19.14
N THR A 48 24.72 20.01 20.41
CA THR A 48 24.79 20.92 21.55
C THR A 48 26.16 21.59 21.65
N LEU A 49 27.25 20.82 21.53
CA LEU A 49 28.61 21.36 21.54
C LEU A 49 28.83 22.32 20.36
N PHE A 50 28.35 21.96 19.18
CA PHE A 50 28.43 22.80 18.00
C PHE A 50 27.59 24.07 18.13
N GLY A 51 26.41 23.99 18.74
CA GLY A 51 25.56 25.13 19.05
C GLY A 51 26.19 26.09 20.05
N LEU A 52 26.80 25.56 21.12
CA LEU A 52 27.56 26.38 22.09
C LEU A 52 28.77 27.06 21.45
N TYR A 53 29.48 26.35 20.56
CA TYR A 53 30.56 26.94 19.78
C TYR A 53 30.04 28.07 18.87
N LEU A 54 28.99 27.83 18.09
CA LEU A 54 28.39 28.85 17.22
C LEU A 54 27.92 30.06 18.01
N ALA A 55 27.28 29.87 19.16
CA ALA A 55 26.84 30.94 20.05
C ALA A 55 27.99 31.84 20.52
N SER A 56 29.23 31.33 20.56
CA SER A 56 30.42 32.11 20.92
C SER A 56 31.04 32.90 19.75
N VAL A 57 30.74 32.55 18.50
CA VAL A 57 31.32 33.14 17.28
C VAL A 57 30.38 34.14 16.62
N VAL A 58 29.08 34.02 16.87
CA VAL A 58 28.03 34.80 16.24
C VAL A 58 27.99 36.25 16.75
N PRO A 59 27.67 37.25 15.89
CA PRO A 59 27.78 38.68 16.23
C PRO A 59 26.73 39.23 17.20
N SER A 60 25.63 38.51 17.48
CA SER A 60 24.54 39.00 18.34
C SER A 60 23.84 37.87 19.10
N VAL A 61 23.20 38.21 20.21
CA VAL A 61 22.46 37.27 21.05
C VAL A 61 21.24 36.72 20.31
N GLU A 62 20.58 37.55 19.50
CA GLU A 62 19.48 37.18 18.61
C GLU A 62 19.91 36.05 17.67
N VAL A 63 21.03 36.24 16.96
CA VAL A 63 21.51 35.25 15.98
C VAL A 63 21.98 33.98 16.68
N ALA A 64 22.48 34.06 17.92
CA ALA A 64 22.86 32.89 18.71
C ALA A 64 21.63 32.01 19.02
N TRP A 65 20.52 32.62 19.47
CA TRP A 65 19.26 31.90 19.73
C TRP A 65 18.63 31.34 18.45
N VAL A 66 18.59 32.12 17.37
CA VAL A 66 18.09 31.65 16.06
C VAL A 66 18.92 30.45 15.57
N SER A 67 20.24 30.52 15.69
CA SER A 67 21.14 29.42 15.31
C SER A 67 20.92 28.18 16.18
N GLY A 68 20.70 28.36 17.48
CA GLY A 68 20.38 27.26 18.40
C GLY A 68 19.06 26.57 18.06
N ILE A 69 17.99 27.34 17.79
CA ILE A 69 16.69 26.80 17.37
C ILE A 69 16.79 26.12 16.01
N LEU A 70 17.56 26.67 15.07
CA LEU A 70 17.82 26.07 13.76
C LEU A 70 18.54 24.72 13.91
N LEU A 71 19.60 24.65 14.72
CA LEU A 71 20.32 23.41 14.99
C LEU A 71 19.44 22.36 15.67
N LEU A 72 18.60 22.77 16.61
CA LEU A 72 17.60 21.90 17.22
C LEU A 72 16.65 21.35 16.17
N THR A 73 16.15 22.20 15.28
CA THR A 73 15.24 21.80 14.19
C THR A 73 15.90 20.79 13.26
N VAL A 74 17.14 21.06 12.83
CA VAL A 74 17.94 20.14 12.00
C VAL A 74 18.16 18.80 12.72
N TYR A 75 18.49 18.82 14.02
CA TYR A 75 18.65 17.61 14.81
C TYR A 75 17.34 16.79 14.89
N LEU A 76 16.21 17.44 15.20
CA LEU A 76 14.91 16.76 15.31
C LEU A 76 14.51 16.08 13.99
N PHE A 77 14.74 16.76 12.85
CA PHE A 77 14.41 16.22 11.52
C PHE A 77 15.42 15.16 11.04
N ALA A 78 16.72 15.40 11.15
CA ALA A 78 17.75 14.49 10.64
C ALA A 78 17.78 13.15 11.38
N PHE A 79 17.42 13.15 12.66
CA PHE A 79 17.41 11.96 13.51
C PHE A 79 16.01 11.40 13.79
N GLU A 80 14.97 12.00 13.20
CA GLU A 80 13.56 11.62 13.36
C GLU A 80 13.21 11.32 14.82
N VAL A 81 13.64 12.20 15.73
CA VAL A 81 13.49 12.00 17.19
C VAL A 81 12.01 11.96 17.58
N VAL A 82 11.22 12.81 16.93
CA VAL A 82 9.77 12.83 16.97
C VAL A 82 9.26 12.96 15.53
N GLY A 83 7.97 12.70 15.30
CA GLY A 83 7.35 12.90 13.99
C GLY A 83 7.55 14.35 13.50
N VAL A 84 7.69 14.52 12.18
CA VAL A 84 7.99 15.83 11.55
C VAL A 84 6.99 16.90 11.98
N ASP A 85 5.71 16.54 12.09
CA ASP A 85 4.64 17.46 12.53
C ASP A 85 4.82 17.90 13.99
N VAL A 86 5.21 16.97 14.87
CA VAL A 86 5.45 17.26 16.29
C VAL A 86 6.70 18.14 16.44
N ALA A 87 7.76 17.86 15.68
CA ALA A 87 8.96 18.68 15.67
C ALA A 87 8.65 20.10 15.16
N ALA A 88 7.92 20.24 14.05
CA ALA A 88 7.54 21.54 13.51
C ALA A 88 6.66 22.34 14.49
N ALA A 89 5.65 21.70 15.10
CA ALA A 89 4.81 22.33 16.12
C ALA A 89 5.62 22.74 17.36
N THR A 90 6.57 21.91 17.80
CA THR A 90 7.45 22.22 18.93
C THR A 90 8.31 23.45 18.63
N VAL A 91 8.94 23.51 17.45
CA VAL A 91 9.76 24.65 17.03
C VAL A 91 8.93 25.93 16.92
N MET A 92 7.73 25.85 16.35
CA MET A 92 6.81 26.98 16.29
C MET A 92 6.41 27.49 17.68
N VAL A 93 6.09 26.57 18.62
CA VAL A 93 5.80 26.93 20.01
C VAL A 93 7.02 27.57 20.68
N LEU A 94 8.21 27.00 20.50
CA LEU A 94 9.46 27.57 21.02
C LEU A 94 9.68 29.00 20.50
N LEU A 95 9.48 29.23 19.20
CA LEU A 95 9.56 30.56 18.58
C LEU A 95 8.54 31.53 19.20
N GLY A 96 7.28 31.13 19.40
CA GLY A 96 6.28 31.99 20.06
C GLY A 96 6.59 32.27 21.54
N LEU A 97 7.15 31.29 22.26
CA LEU A 97 7.58 31.46 23.65
C LEU A 97 8.76 32.42 23.80
N THR A 98 9.52 32.68 22.73
CA THR A 98 10.62 33.67 22.78
C THR A 98 10.13 35.06 23.17
N THR A 99 8.89 35.44 22.81
CA THR A 99 8.29 36.72 23.19
C THR A 99 8.11 36.85 24.71
N LEU A 100 7.76 35.76 25.39
CA LEU A 100 7.62 35.74 26.85
C LEU A 100 8.96 35.63 27.58
N LEU A 101 9.91 34.88 27.00
CA LEU A 101 11.21 34.60 27.59
C LEU A 101 12.27 35.66 27.25
N ALA A 102 11.95 36.65 26.41
CA ALA A 102 12.89 37.67 25.94
C ALA A 102 13.75 38.31 27.05
N PRO A 103 13.19 38.72 28.22
CA PRO A 103 13.99 39.31 29.29
C PRO A 103 15.04 38.35 29.88
N VAL A 104 14.73 37.05 29.93
CA VAL A 104 15.61 36.00 30.47
C VAL A 104 16.68 35.59 29.44
N MET A 105 16.36 35.72 28.17
CA MET A 105 17.24 35.38 27.05
C MET A 105 18.20 36.50 26.65
N GLY A 106 18.10 37.68 27.27
CA GLY A 106 18.90 38.86 26.94
C GLY A 106 18.44 39.59 25.67
N LEU A 107 17.15 39.45 25.31
CA LEU A 107 16.56 40.07 24.12
C LEU A 107 15.61 41.20 24.52
N GLU A 108 15.59 42.29 23.74
CA GLU A 108 14.63 43.39 23.95
C GLU A 108 13.20 43.00 23.54
N LYS A 109 13.07 42.11 22.56
CA LYS A 109 11.80 41.59 22.02
C LYS A 109 11.95 40.10 21.71
N GLY A 110 10.83 39.40 21.58
CA GLY A 110 10.84 38.03 21.04
C GLY A 110 11.46 37.96 19.65
N LEU A 111 11.96 36.79 19.27
CA LEU A 111 12.57 36.57 17.95
C LEU A 111 11.55 36.70 16.81
N VAL A 112 10.27 36.42 17.09
CA VAL A 112 9.16 36.50 16.13
C VAL A 112 7.96 37.14 16.82
N ASP A 113 7.28 38.07 16.15
CA ASP A 113 6.01 38.60 16.62
C ASP A 113 4.92 37.51 16.56
N ASN A 114 4.25 37.27 17.69
CA ASN A 114 3.20 36.25 17.81
C ASN A 114 2.05 36.43 16.80
N ARG A 115 1.81 37.65 16.31
CA ARG A 115 0.81 37.92 15.26
C ARG A 115 1.18 37.34 13.90
N HIS A 116 2.47 37.14 13.66
CA HIS A 116 3.05 36.64 12.40
C HIS A 116 3.53 35.17 12.52
N LEU A 117 3.36 34.54 13.68
CA LEU A 117 3.83 33.17 13.95
C LEU A 117 3.21 32.13 13.00
N PHE A 118 1.97 32.37 12.55
CA PHE A 118 1.22 31.47 11.68
C PHE A 118 1.27 31.85 10.19
N ASP A 119 1.94 32.94 9.82
CA ASP A 119 1.95 33.44 8.44
C ASP A 119 2.52 32.42 7.44
N GLY A 120 3.42 31.54 7.89
CA GLY A 120 3.97 30.46 7.07
C GLY A 120 2.91 29.49 6.53
N PHE A 121 1.79 29.28 7.23
CA PHE A 121 0.67 28.45 6.76
C PHE A 121 -0.06 29.07 5.56
N ALA A 122 0.00 30.39 5.39
CA ALA A 122 -0.59 31.12 4.28
C ALA A 122 0.42 31.43 3.16
N SER A 123 1.61 30.83 3.19
CA SER A 123 2.65 31.02 2.17
C SER A 123 2.23 30.51 0.79
N ASN A 124 2.82 31.10 -0.27
CA ASN A 124 2.55 30.66 -1.63
C ASN A 124 2.98 29.21 -1.84
N ALA A 125 4.04 28.77 -1.13
CA ALA A 125 4.48 27.38 -1.15
C ALA A 125 3.41 26.42 -0.64
N VAL A 126 2.78 26.70 0.51
CA VAL A 126 1.73 25.84 1.08
C VAL A 126 0.53 25.76 0.15
N ILE A 127 0.05 26.90 -0.37
CA ILE A 127 -1.07 26.94 -1.32
C ILE A 127 -0.75 26.16 -2.60
N SER A 128 0.47 26.31 -3.13
CA SER A 128 0.93 25.58 -4.31
C SER A 128 0.97 24.07 -4.05
N ILE A 129 1.49 23.63 -2.90
CA ILE A 129 1.53 22.21 -2.54
C ILE A 129 0.11 21.63 -2.45
N ILE A 130 -0.84 22.35 -1.83
CA ILE A 130 -2.25 21.92 -1.77
C ILE A 130 -2.84 21.76 -3.17
N ALA A 131 -2.63 22.74 -4.06
CA ALA A 131 -3.12 22.69 -5.44
C ALA A 131 -2.55 21.47 -6.20
N VAL A 132 -1.26 21.20 -6.05
CA VAL A 132 -0.59 20.04 -6.66
C VAL A 132 -1.12 18.72 -6.11
N MET A 133 -1.37 18.63 -4.80
CA MET A 133 -1.99 17.45 -4.19
C MET A 133 -3.41 17.20 -4.72
N ILE A 134 -4.21 18.26 -4.89
CA ILE A 134 -5.56 18.17 -5.48
C ILE A 134 -5.50 17.67 -6.93
N ILE A 135 -4.57 18.22 -7.74
CA ILE A 135 -4.36 17.78 -9.12
C ILE A 135 -3.97 16.30 -9.16
N GLY A 136 -3.05 15.87 -8.30
CA GLY A 136 -2.63 14.46 -8.18
C GLY A 136 -3.80 13.53 -7.83
N ALA A 137 -4.62 13.91 -6.86
CA ALA A 137 -5.81 13.15 -6.48
C ALA A 137 -6.89 13.12 -7.58
N GLY A 138 -7.04 14.22 -8.32
CA GLY A 138 -7.92 14.27 -9.50
C GLY A 138 -7.45 13.32 -10.60
N LEU A 139 -6.14 13.29 -10.87
CA LEU A 139 -5.54 12.40 -11.86
C LEU A 139 -5.78 10.93 -11.49
N ASP A 140 -5.64 10.56 -10.22
CA ASP A 140 -5.96 9.22 -9.72
C ASP A 140 -7.43 8.85 -9.95
N LYS A 141 -8.36 9.69 -9.49
CA LYS A 141 -9.82 9.43 -9.59
C LYS A 141 -10.33 9.32 -11.04
N THR A 142 -9.65 9.93 -12.02
CA THR A 142 -10.07 9.85 -13.44
C THR A 142 -9.83 8.47 -14.06
N GLY A 143 -9.09 7.57 -13.40
CA GLY A 143 -8.77 6.25 -13.92
C GLY A 143 -7.76 6.26 -15.07
N ILE A 144 -7.10 7.39 -15.33
CA ILE A 144 -6.05 7.51 -16.37
C ILE A 144 -4.91 6.51 -16.11
N MET A 145 -4.63 6.21 -14.84
CA MET A 145 -3.58 5.27 -14.44
C MET A 145 -3.85 3.84 -14.90
N SER A 146 -5.13 3.41 -14.89
CA SER A 146 -5.53 2.11 -15.44
C SER A 146 -5.30 2.05 -16.95
N LYS A 147 -5.48 3.16 -17.67
CA LYS A 147 -5.18 3.26 -19.12
C LYS A 147 -3.68 3.24 -19.39
N VAL A 148 -2.90 3.95 -18.57
CA VAL A 148 -1.44 3.96 -18.63
C VAL A 148 -0.88 2.54 -18.41
N ALA A 149 -1.37 1.82 -17.39
CA ALA A 149 -1.00 0.44 -17.13
C ALA A 149 -1.28 -0.50 -18.33
N ALA A 150 -2.47 -0.37 -18.92
CA ALA A 150 -2.86 -1.14 -20.09
C ALA A 150 -1.97 -0.81 -21.31
N PHE A 151 -1.61 0.47 -21.49
CA PHE A 151 -0.69 0.92 -22.55
C PHE A 151 0.71 0.31 -22.36
N ILE A 152 1.27 0.38 -21.16
CA ILE A 152 2.59 -0.21 -20.85
C ILE A 152 2.59 -1.71 -21.15
N LEU A 153 1.55 -2.43 -20.72
CA LEU A 153 1.41 -3.86 -20.99
C LEU A 153 1.25 -4.19 -22.47
N LYS A 154 0.55 -3.35 -23.23
CA LYS A 154 0.33 -3.54 -24.67
C LYS A 154 1.60 -3.31 -25.48
N VAL A 155 2.41 -2.32 -25.10
CA VAL A 155 3.61 -1.91 -25.85
C VAL A 155 4.88 -2.65 -25.38
N GLY A 156 5.00 -2.92 -24.08
CA GLY A 156 6.20 -3.52 -23.49
C GLY A 156 6.32 -5.04 -23.67
N GLY A 157 5.21 -5.75 -23.87
CA GLY A 157 5.23 -7.21 -24.00
C GLY A 157 5.59 -7.91 -22.69
N THR A 158 6.50 -8.90 -22.74
CA THR A 158 6.91 -9.72 -21.58
C THR A 158 8.41 -9.62 -21.23
N THR A 159 9.19 -8.85 -21.98
CA THR A 159 10.66 -8.81 -21.82
C THR A 159 11.12 -7.65 -20.95
N GLU A 160 12.01 -7.93 -20.01
CA GLU A 160 12.60 -6.96 -19.06
C GLU A 160 13.19 -5.73 -19.77
N THR A 161 13.94 -5.94 -20.87
CA THR A 161 14.58 -4.86 -21.64
C THR A 161 13.62 -3.88 -22.30
N ARG A 162 12.36 -4.27 -22.51
CA ARG A 162 11.31 -3.38 -23.04
C ARG A 162 10.47 -2.79 -21.93
N ILE A 163 10.12 -3.59 -20.92
CA ILE A 163 9.23 -3.17 -19.83
C ILE A 163 9.89 -2.11 -18.94
N ILE A 164 11.17 -2.28 -18.56
CA ILE A 164 11.86 -1.35 -17.67
C ILE A 164 11.86 0.09 -18.22
N PRO A 165 12.37 0.37 -19.44
CA PRO A 165 12.41 1.74 -19.94
C PRO A 165 11.02 2.34 -20.11
N ILE A 166 10.01 1.55 -20.48
CA ILE A 166 8.63 2.03 -20.62
C ILE A 166 8.05 2.41 -19.25
N ILE A 167 8.18 1.55 -18.23
CA ILE A 167 7.72 1.85 -16.87
C ILE A 167 8.45 3.08 -16.34
N SER A 168 9.78 3.10 -16.42
CA SER A 168 10.63 4.19 -15.93
C SER A 168 10.35 5.52 -16.62
N GLY A 169 10.18 5.53 -17.95
CA GLY A 169 9.81 6.74 -18.69
C GLY A 169 8.41 7.23 -18.36
N THR A 170 7.45 6.31 -18.25
CA THR A 170 6.05 6.67 -17.96
C THR A 170 5.89 7.21 -16.55
N VAL A 171 6.50 6.56 -15.55
CA VAL A 171 6.47 7.07 -14.17
C VAL A 171 7.25 8.38 -14.03
N GLY A 172 8.39 8.52 -14.72
CA GLY A 172 9.17 9.75 -14.70
C GLY A 172 8.38 10.93 -15.27
N PHE A 173 7.65 10.71 -16.37
CA PHE A 173 6.76 11.72 -16.93
C PHE A 173 5.61 12.06 -15.97
N ILE A 174 4.92 11.07 -15.40
CA ILE A 174 3.78 11.37 -14.52
C ILE A 174 4.24 12.03 -13.20
N SER A 175 5.36 11.59 -12.64
CA SER A 175 5.96 12.18 -11.44
C SER A 175 6.46 13.61 -11.68
N SER A 176 6.62 14.04 -12.93
CA SER A 176 6.91 15.45 -13.24
C SER A 176 5.73 16.38 -12.93
N PHE A 177 4.51 15.87 -12.80
CA PHE A 177 3.30 16.66 -12.50
C PHE A 177 2.65 16.26 -11.16
N MET A 178 3.26 15.33 -10.43
CA MET A 178 2.65 14.75 -9.24
C MET A 178 3.74 14.38 -8.23
N GLN A 179 3.43 14.47 -6.94
CA GLN A 179 4.41 14.15 -5.90
C GLN A 179 4.85 12.67 -5.96
N ASN A 180 6.14 12.44 -5.67
CA ASN A 180 6.79 11.13 -5.75
C ASN A 180 6.04 10.01 -4.99
N VAL A 181 5.47 10.33 -3.82
CA VAL A 181 4.68 9.37 -3.02
C VAL A 181 3.38 8.98 -3.73
N GLY A 182 2.67 9.97 -4.29
CA GLY A 182 1.47 9.72 -5.09
C GLY A 182 1.79 8.90 -6.35
N ALA A 183 2.88 9.22 -7.05
CA ALA A 183 3.33 8.46 -8.22
C ALA A 183 3.65 7.01 -7.85
N ALA A 184 4.40 6.79 -6.77
CA ALA A 184 4.73 5.43 -6.31
C ALA A 184 3.50 4.62 -5.91
N ALA A 185 2.57 5.20 -5.14
CA ALA A 185 1.35 4.54 -4.70
C ALA A 185 0.47 4.11 -5.90
N LEU A 186 0.40 4.95 -6.92
CA LEU A 186 -0.39 4.69 -8.12
C LEU A 186 0.25 3.66 -9.06
N PHE A 187 1.57 3.63 -9.14
CA PHE A 187 2.29 2.67 -9.97
C PHE A 187 2.49 1.31 -9.29
N LEU A 188 2.41 1.21 -7.96
CA LEU A 188 2.53 -0.06 -7.24
C LEU A 188 1.56 -1.15 -7.76
N PRO A 189 0.23 -0.93 -7.89
CA PRO A 189 -0.68 -1.94 -8.43
C PRO A 189 -0.43 -2.22 -9.91
N VAL A 190 0.04 -1.23 -10.67
CA VAL A 190 0.40 -1.37 -12.09
C VAL A 190 1.60 -2.28 -12.25
N VAL A 191 2.66 -2.05 -11.49
CA VAL A 191 3.88 -2.86 -11.48
C VAL A 191 3.59 -4.28 -11.01
N SER A 192 2.74 -4.45 -9.99
CA SER A 192 2.27 -5.77 -9.55
C SER A 192 1.60 -6.55 -10.69
N ARG A 193 0.67 -5.92 -11.41
CA ARG A 193 -0.01 -6.53 -12.57
C ARG A 193 0.95 -6.88 -13.70
N ILE A 194 1.95 -6.01 -13.95
CA ILE A 194 2.99 -6.26 -14.95
C ILE A 194 3.89 -7.42 -14.53
N SER A 195 4.30 -7.47 -13.26
CA SER A 195 5.08 -8.55 -12.68
C SER A 195 4.35 -9.89 -12.86
N ALA A 196 3.08 -9.97 -12.46
CA ALA A 196 2.28 -11.18 -12.58
C ALA A 196 2.12 -11.65 -14.04
N ARG A 197 1.91 -10.73 -14.99
CA ARG A 197 1.71 -11.08 -16.40
C ARG A 197 3.01 -11.40 -17.15
N SER A 198 4.11 -10.74 -16.81
CA SER A 198 5.42 -10.92 -17.48
C SER A 198 6.28 -12.02 -16.84
N GLY A 199 5.96 -12.42 -15.61
CA GLY A 199 6.78 -13.34 -14.82
C GLY A 199 8.08 -12.72 -14.30
N LEU A 200 8.24 -11.39 -14.40
CA LEU A 200 9.40 -10.67 -13.89
C LEU A 200 9.25 -10.41 -12.38
N PRO A 201 10.30 -10.56 -11.56
CA PRO A 201 10.24 -10.25 -10.13
C PRO A 201 9.82 -8.81 -9.87
N MET A 202 8.86 -8.60 -8.96
CA MET A 202 8.33 -7.27 -8.63
C MET A 202 9.43 -6.30 -8.16
N SER A 203 10.38 -6.76 -7.35
CA SER A 203 11.53 -5.95 -6.89
C SER A 203 12.39 -5.39 -8.03
N ARG A 204 12.52 -6.12 -9.15
CA ARG A 204 13.26 -5.67 -10.33
C ARG A 204 12.54 -4.58 -11.12
N LEU A 205 11.22 -4.54 -11.04
CA LEU A 205 10.42 -3.51 -11.69
C LEU A 205 10.21 -2.28 -10.77
N LEU A 206 10.10 -2.50 -9.46
CA LEU A 206 9.89 -1.44 -8.48
C LEU A 206 11.09 -0.52 -8.33
N MET A 207 12.32 -1.04 -8.37
CA MET A 207 13.51 -0.21 -8.20
C MET A 207 13.68 0.83 -9.33
N PRO A 208 13.67 0.46 -10.63
CA PRO A 208 13.70 1.43 -11.73
C PRO A 208 12.53 2.40 -11.71
N MET A 209 11.33 1.91 -11.34
CA MET A 209 10.13 2.72 -11.23
C MET A 209 10.28 3.79 -10.14
N GLY A 210 10.65 3.39 -8.92
CA GLY A 210 10.79 4.30 -7.78
C GLY A 210 11.88 5.36 -7.99
N PHE A 211 13.04 4.95 -8.51
CA PHE A 211 14.11 5.90 -8.83
C PHE A 211 13.67 6.88 -9.93
N CYS A 212 13.03 6.41 -10.99
CA CYS A 212 12.57 7.31 -12.05
C CYS A 212 11.38 8.16 -11.62
N ALA A 213 10.58 7.75 -10.62
CA ALA A 213 9.59 8.61 -9.99
C ALA A 213 10.27 9.79 -9.27
N ILE A 214 11.28 9.50 -8.44
CA ILE A 214 12.06 10.54 -7.74
C ILE A 214 12.73 11.50 -8.74
N LEU A 215 13.39 10.96 -9.78
CA LEU A 215 14.02 11.78 -10.81
C LEU A 215 12.99 12.55 -11.64
N GLY A 216 11.83 11.95 -11.93
CA GLY A 216 10.71 12.59 -12.62
C GLY A 216 10.21 13.83 -11.90
N GLY A 217 10.16 13.79 -10.56
CA GLY A 217 9.83 14.94 -9.72
C GLY A 217 10.74 16.16 -9.93
N THR A 218 11.93 15.99 -10.51
CA THR A 218 12.87 17.08 -10.80
C THR A 218 12.66 17.76 -12.16
N VAL A 219 11.76 17.22 -13.00
CA VAL A 219 11.50 17.74 -14.36
C VAL A 219 10.71 19.04 -14.34
N THR A 220 9.85 19.25 -13.34
CA THR A 220 9.16 20.52 -13.17
C THR A 220 9.21 20.95 -11.71
N MET A 221 8.92 22.23 -11.47
CA MET A 221 8.74 22.73 -10.11
C MET A 221 7.60 22.04 -9.36
N VAL A 222 6.55 21.61 -10.06
CA VAL A 222 5.36 20.96 -9.47
C VAL A 222 5.74 19.65 -8.78
N GLY A 223 6.60 18.85 -9.41
CA GLY A 223 7.03 17.56 -8.89
C GLY A 223 7.98 17.64 -7.68
N SER A 224 8.56 18.81 -7.41
CA SER A 224 9.60 19.01 -6.40
C SER A 224 9.17 20.03 -5.34
N SER A 225 8.68 19.54 -4.20
CA SER A 225 8.32 20.40 -3.07
C SER A 225 9.46 21.30 -2.57
N PRO A 226 10.75 20.90 -2.59
CA PRO A 226 11.85 21.81 -2.25
C PRO A 226 11.96 23.00 -3.22
N LEU A 227 11.67 22.82 -4.52
CA LEU A 227 11.74 23.92 -5.49
C LEU A 227 10.58 24.91 -5.32
N ILE A 228 9.39 24.41 -4.98
CA ILE A 228 8.25 25.27 -4.61
C ILE A 228 8.62 26.12 -3.38
N LEU A 229 9.19 25.49 -2.34
CA LEU A 229 9.63 26.18 -1.14
C LEU A 229 10.75 27.18 -1.42
N LEU A 230 11.71 26.84 -2.29
CA LEU A 230 12.80 27.72 -2.69
C LEU A 230 12.27 29.02 -3.32
N ASN A 231 11.26 28.93 -4.19
CA ASN A 231 10.67 30.13 -4.79
C ASN A 231 10.00 31.04 -3.76
N ASP A 232 9.29 30.46 -2.79
CA ASP A 232 8.67 31.23 -1.70
C ASP A 232 9.72 31.87 -0.78
N LEU A 233 10.83 31.17 -0.52
CA LEU A 233 11.97 31.70 0.21
C LEU A 233 12.67 32.83 -0.55
N ILE A 234 12.87 32.71 -1.86
CA ILE A 234 13.43 33.79 -2.69
C ILE A 234 12.58 35.06 -2.57
N LEU A 235 11.26 34.93 -2.72
CA LEU A 235 10.34 36.07 -2.58
C LEU A 235 10.40 36.68 -1.18
N THR A 236 10.54 35.87 -0.14
CA THR A 236 10.65 36.33 1.24
C THR A 236 11.99 37.02 1.50
N SER A 237 13.10 36.44 1.03
CA SER A 237 14.44 37.01 1.16
C SER A 237 14.61 38.31 0.37
N ASN A 238 14.01 38.43 -0.81
CA ASN A 238 14.05 39.65 -1.63
C ASN A 238 13.46 40.88 -0.92
N LYS A 239 12.56 40.69 0.06
CA LYS A 239 12.03 41.81 0.87
C LYS A 239 13.08 42.47 1.75
N ALA A 240 14.13 41.73 2.13
CA ALA A 240 15.21 42.22 2.98
C ALA A 240 16.47 42.61 2.18
N LEU A 241 16.53 42.29 0.88
CA LEU A 241 17.67 42.57 0.02
C LEU A 241 17.50 43.91 -0.73
N PRO A 242 18.58 44.68 -0.95
CA PRO A 242 18.57 45.82 -1.86
C PRO A 242 18.15 45.40 -3.28
N GLU A 243 17.51 46.29 -4.04
CA GLU A 243 17.01 45.99 -5.40
C GLU A 243 18.09 45.36 -6.31
N ALA A 244 19.34 45.83 -6.22
CA ALA A 244 20.45 45.32 -7.02
C ALA A 244 20.89 43.88 -6.67
N GLN A 245 20.42 43.32 -5.56
CA GLN A 245 20.75 41.96 -5.08
C GLN A 245 19.54 41.02 -5.07
N GLN A 246 18.38 41.47 -5.56
CA GLN A 246 17.19 40.64 -5.63
C GLN A 246 17.39 39.50 -6.63
N MET A 247 16.88 38.33 -6.26
CA MET A 247 16.99 37.10 -7.03
C MET A 247 15.70 36.85 -7.81
N ASP A 248 15.82 36.45 -9.07
CA ASP A 248 14.67 36.01 -9.86
C ASP A 248 14.10 34.69 -9.34
N THR A 249 12.77 34.54 -9.44
CA THR A 249 12.12 33.27 -9.16
C THR A 249 12.25 32.31 -10.33
N TRP A 250 12.25 31.01 -10.02
CA TRP A 250 12.27 29.97 -11.01
C TRP A 250 10.92 29.87 -11.72
N GLY A 251 10.92 29.84 -13.04
CA GLY A 251 9.74 29.49 -13.83
C GLY A 251 9.40 28.00 -13.73
N LEU A 252 8.18 27.60 -14.11
CA LEU A 252 7.69 26.22 -13.98
C LEU A 252 8.62 25.15 -14.60
N PHE A 253 9.18 25.47 -15.77
CA PHE A 253 10.01 24.57 -16.59
C PHE A 253 11.50 24.95 -16.64
N SER A 254 11.91 25.86 -15.77
CA SER A 254 13.31 26.32 -15.68
C SER A 254 14.29 25.17 -15.42
N VAL A 255 13.88 24.17 -14.63
CA VAL A 255 14.66 22.98 -14.28
C VAL A 255 14.49 21.81 -15.27
N THR A 256 13.57 21.93 -16.24
CA THR A 256 13.21 20.83 -17.16
C THR A 256 14.37 20.28 -17.97
N PRO A 257 15.30 21.07 -18.53
CA PRO A 257 16.44 20.51 -19.26
C PRO A 257 17.29 19.57 -18.39
N ILE A 258 17.52 19.95 -17.13
CA ILE A 258 18.28 19.15 -16.17
C ILE A 258 17.46 17.93 -15.74
N GLY A 259 16.18 18.10 -15.42
CA GLY A 259 15.33 17.00 -15.00
C GLY A 259 15.16 15.94 -16.10
N ILE A 260 15.01 16.34 -17.36
CA ILE A 260 14.98 15.41 -18.51
C ILE A 260 16.31 14.66 -18.62
N ALA A 261 17.45 15.35 -18.48
CA ALA A 261 18.75 14.72 -18.51
C ALA A 261 18.91 13.70 -17.36
N LEU A 262 18.42 14.01 -16.16
CA LEU A 262 18.42 13.10 -15.01
C LEU A 262 17.55 11.87 -15.25
N VAL A 263 16.31 12.05 -15.71
CA VAL A 263 15.40 10.94 -16.03
C VAL A 263 15.98 10.06 -17.14
N ALA A 264 16.49 10.66 -18.22
CA ALA A 264 17.12 9.93 -19.31
C ALA A 264 18.32 9.12 -18.82
N THR A 265 19.18 9.72 -17.99
CA THR A 265 20.35 9.03 -17.40
C THR A 265 19.92 7.90 -16.47
N GLY A 266 18.88 8.10 -15.65
CA GLY A 266 18.30 7.05 -14.81
C GLY A 266 17.78 5.87 -15.62
N ILE A 267 17.04 6.14 -16.70
CA ILE A 267 16.55 5.11 -17.62
C ILE A 267 17.71 4.36 -18.26
N ILE A 268 18.69 5.07 -18.82
CA ILE A 268 19.88 4.49 -19.46
C ILE A 268 20.64 3.61 -18.45
N TYR A 269 20.82 4.10 -17.23
CA TYR A 269 21.48 3.35 -16.16
C TYR A 269 20.77 2.03 -15.88
N PHE A 270 19.45 2.02 -15.69
CA PHE A 270 18.72 0.77 -15.43
C PHE A 270 18.65 -0.14 -16.66
N VAL A 271 18.66 0.39 -17.87
CA VAL A 271 18.71 -0.42 -19.10
C VAL A 271 20.07 -1.10 -19.26
N LEU A 272 21.18 -0.39 -18.99
CA LEU A 272 22.54 -0.92 -19.20
C LEU A 272 23.04 -1.73 -18.00
N ALA A 273 22.92 -1.17 -16.79
CA ALA A 273 23.44 -1.72 -15.55
C ALA A 273 22.40 -2.52 -14.76
N GLY A 274 21.11 -2.52 -15.16
CA GLY A 274 20.05 -3.20 -14.42
C GLY A 274 20.31 -4.68 -14.19
N ARG A 275 20.95 -5.37 -15.15
CA ARG A 275 21.32 -6.79 -14.99
C ARG A 275 22.26 -7.07 -13.79
N PHE A 276 23.04 -6.07 -13.38
CA PHE A 276 24.03 -6.16 -12.30
C PHE A 276 23.53 -5.56 -10.99
N VAL A 277 22.73 -4.49 -11.08
CA VAL A 277 22.31 -3.67 -9.93
C VAL A 277 20.96 -4.12 -9.38
N LEU A 278 20.06 -4.62 -10.24
CA LEU A 278 18.73 -4.99 -9.80
C LEU A 278 18.79 -6.26 -8.95
N PRO A 279 18.05 -6.30 -7.82
CA PRO A 279 17.98 -7.49 -6.98
C PRO A 279 17.64 -8.69 -7.85
N ALA A 280 18.52 -9.69 -7.88
CA ALA A 280 18.11 -10.99 -8.36
C ALA A 280 17.10 -11.51 -7.34
N GLY A 281 15.82 -11.37 -7.65
CA GLY A 281 14.81 -12.19 -6.99
C GLY A 281 15.32 -13.63 -7.01
N SER A 282 15.23 -14.33 -5.89
CA SER A 282 15.65 -15.72 -5.83
C SER A 282 15.09 -16.40 -7.07
N LYS A 283 15.92 -17.17 -7.77
CA LYS A 283 15.43 -18.15 -8.73
C LYS A 283 14.67 -19.19 -7.92
N GLY A 284 13.50 -18.83 -7.39
CA GLY A 284 12.47 -19.75 -7.02
C GLY A 284 12.17 -20.50 -8.30
N THR A 285 12.49 -21.77 -8.29
CA THR A 285 12.20 -22.74 -9.33
C THR A 285 10.83 -22.44 -9.92
N LYS A 286 10.78 -22.32 -11.24
CA LYS A 286 9.55 -22.23 -12.00
C LYS A 286 8.53 -23.26 -11.46
N SER A 287 7.43 -22.79 -10.88
CA SER A 287 6.14 -23.34 -11.22
C SER A 287 5.21 -22.21 -11.61
N LYS A 288 4.41 -22.44 -12.64
CA LYS A 288 3.40 -21.52 -13.17
C LYS A 288 2.13 -21.52 -12.29
N ASP A 289 2.25 -21.92 -11.00
CA ASP A 289 1.16 -22.18 -10.03
C ASP A 289 0.92 -21.05 -9.00
N ASP A 290 1.61 -19.93 -9.11
CA ASP A 290 1.82 -19.03 -7.97
C ASP A 290 0.63 -18.13 -7.58
N ALA A 291 -0.56 -18.37 -8.13
CA ALA A 291 -1.78 -17.76 -7.59
C ALA A 291 -1.99 -18.22 -6.14
N MET A 292 -1.83 -19.52 -5.86
CA MET A 292 -1.97 -20.07 -4.50
C MET A 292 -0.87 -19.59 -3.54
N ALA A 293 0.35 -19.35 -4.04
CA ALA A 293 1.41 -18.80 -3.20
C ALA A 293 1.17 -17.33 -2.81
N TYR A 294 0.57 -16.53 -3.70
CA TYR A 294 0.11 -15.18 -3.34
C TYR A 294 -0.86 -15.23 -2.14
N PHE A 295 -1.85 -16.14 -2.15
CA PHE A 295 -2.80 -16.26 -1.04
C PHE A 295 -2.18 -16.84 0.23
N ARG A 296 -1.24 -17.79 0.10
CA ARG A 296 -0.47 -18.32 1.24
C ARG A 296 0.30 -17.21 1.95
N ASN A 297 0.99 -16.36 1.19
CA ASN A 297 1.81 -15.29 1.75
C ASN A 297 0.97 -14.12 2.29
N THR A 298 -0.16 -13.80 1.64
CA THR A 298 -0.97 -12.62 1.99
C THR A 298 -1.97 -12.91 3.12
N TYR A 299 -2.61 -14.09 3.09
CA TYR A 299 -3.70 -14.44 4.03
C TYR A 299 -3.34 -15.60 4.96
N GLY A 300 -2.14 -16.19 4.84
CA GLY A 300 -1.76 -17.37 5.63
C GLY A 300 -2.55 -18.63 5.27
N LEU A 301 -3.13 -18.69 4.08
CA LEU A 301 -3.96 -19.81 3.62
C LEU A 301 -3.05 -20.94 3.09
N ASP A 302 -2.86 -21.97 3.90
CA ASP A 302 -2.10 -23.17 3.54
C ASP A 302 -2.99 -24.19 2.82
N TYR A 303 -3.55 -23.77 1.67
CA TYR A 303 -4.39 -24.60 0.82
C TYR A 303 -3.69 -24.87 -0.51
N GLU A 304 -3.80 -26.11 -0.97
CA GLU A 304 -3.26 -26.57 -2.25
C GLU A 304 -4.32 -27.38 -2.99
N LEU A 305 -4.14 -27.50 -4.31
CA LEU A 305 -5.00 -28.28 -5.18
C LEU A 305 -4.39 -29.67 -5.35
N PHE A 306 -5.20 -30.70 -5.09
CA PHE A 306 -4.82 -32.09 -5.18
C PHE A 306 -5.77 -32.86 -6.10
N GLU A 307 -5.27 -33.94 -6.66
CA GLU A 307 -6.02 -34.88 -7.48
C GLU A 307 -6.03 -36.24 -6.76
N VAL A 308 -7.23 -36.76 -6.50
CA VAL A 308 -7.42 -38.08 -5.86
C VAL A 308 -8.37 -38.93 -6.67
N GLU A 309 -8.07 -40.21 -6.81
CA GLU A 309 -8.96 -41.21 -7.38
C GLU A 309 -9.67 -41.98 -6.26
N VAL A 310 -10.94 -42.32 -6.48
CA VAL A 310 -11.77 -43.08 -5.53
C VAL A 310 -11.81 -44.55 -5.95
N PRO A 311 -11.12 -45.46 -5.23
CA PRO A 311 -11.15 -46.89 -5.56
C PRO A 311 -12.53 -47.52 -5.33
N GLU A 312 -12.80 -48.66 -6.00
CA GLU A 312 -14.07 -49.40 -5.84
C GLU A 312 -14.35 -49.83 -4.39
N ALA A 313 -13.30 -50.08 -3.61
CA ALA A 313 -13.40 -50.48 -2.21
C ALA A 313 -13.57 -49.30 -1.23
N SER A 314 -13.63 -48.06 -1.71
CA SER A 314 -13.72 -46.88 -0.86
C SER A 314 -15.12 -46.68 -0.28
N GLU A 315 -15.19 -46.32 1.00
CA GLU A 315 -16.44 -45.93 1.67
C GLU A 315 -17.00 -44.57 1.20
N LEU A 316 -16.32 -43.88 0.27
CA LEU A 316 -16.88 -42.71 -0.42
C LEU A 316 -17.90 -43.09 -1.48
N VAL A 317 -17.86 -44.31 -2.00
CA VAL A 317 -18.77 -44.75 -3.06
C VAL A 317 -20.21 -44.71 -2.54
N GLY A 318 -21.07 -43.95 -3.22
CA GLY A 318 -22.48 -43.77 -2.86
C GLY A 318 -22.76 -42.60 -1.91
N LYS A 319 -21.75 -41.89 -1.41
CA LYS A 319 -21.93 -40.65 -0.63
C LYS A 319 -22.11 -39.44 -1.53
N GLN A 320 -22.67 -38.36 -0.98
CA GLN A 320 -22.78 -37.07 -1.66
C GLN A 320 -21.66 -36.12 -1.21
N LEU A 321 -21.33 -35.14 -2.04
CA LEU A 321 -20.31 -34.15 -1.73
C LEU A 321 -20.63 -33.34 -0.45
N ASP A 322 -21.90 -33.03 -0.19
CA ASP A 322 -22.27 -32.25 1.02
C ASP A 322 -21.96 -33.00 2.33
N ASP A 323 -21.99 -34.33 2.30
CA ASP A 323 -21.76 -35.17 3.47
C ASP A 323 -20.29 -35.13 3.92
N ILE A 324 -19.37 -34.90 2.97
CA ILE A 324 -17.93 -35.02 3.19
C ILE A 324 -17.22 -33.67 3.33
N GLU A 325 -17.59 -32.66 2.54
CA GLU A 325 -16.80 -31.42 2.44
C GLU A 325 -16.73 -30.67 3.78
N HIS A 326 -17.85 -30.63 4.52
CA HIS A 326 -17.90 -29.95 5.81
C HIS A 326 -17.26 -30.78 6.94
N GLN A 327 -17.47 -32.09 6.96
CA GLN A 327 -16.97 -32.96 8.02
C GLN A 327 -15.45 -33.09 7.96
N ASP A 328 -14.92 -33.29 6.76
CA ASP A 328 -13.50 -33.55 6.53
C ASP A 328 -12.70 -32.30 6.16
N LYS A 329 -13.35 -31.12 6.13
CA LYS A 329 -12.73 -29.81 5.83
C LYS A 329 -11.98 -29.78 4.50
N VAL A 330 -12.50 -30.51 3.52
CA VAL A 330 -12.01 -30.55 2.14
C VAL A 330 -13.02 -29.89 1.23
N ARG A 331 -12.56 -29.30 0.12
CA ARG A 331 -13.47 -28.73 -0.87
C ARG A 331 -13.23 -29.36 -2.23
N VAL A 332 -14.22 -30.08 -2.74
CA VAL A 332 -14.16 -30.61 -4.11
C VAL A 332 -14.51 -29.46 -5.06
N ILE A 333 -13.77 -29.31 -6.14
CA ILE A 333 -13.99 -28.25 -7.14
C ILE A 333 -14.03 -28.76 -8.58
N ALA A 334 -13.62 -30.01 -8.78
CA ALA A 334 -13.68 -30.71 -10.05
C ALA A 334 -13.99 -32.19 -9.83
N SER A 335 -14.66 -32.81 -10.80
CA SER A 335 -14.72 -34.27 -10.89
C SER A 335 -14.60 -34.75 -12.33
N ALA A 336 -13.96 -35.89 -12.53
CA ALA A 336 -13.82 -36.55 -13.82
C ALA A 336 -14.19 -38.02 -13.71
N SER A 337 -15.08 -38.47 -14.60
CA SER A 337 -15.52 -39.87 -14.68
C SER A 337 -15.82 -40.25 -16.13
N GLY A 338 -15.32 -41.40 -16.58
CA GLY A 338 -15.62 -41.95 -17.91
C GLY A 338 -15.28 -41.03 -19.09
N GLY A 339 -14.22 -40.22 -18.97
CA GLY A 339 -13.83 -39.23 -19.98
C GLY A 339 -14.65 -37.93 -19.99
N SER A 340 -15.62 -37.79 -19.08
CA SER A 340 -16.35 -36.53 -18.88
C SER A 340 -15.80 -35.78 -17.67
N MET A 341 -15.52 -34.49 -17.83
CA MET A 341 -15.04 -33.60 -16.77
C MET A 341 -16.11 -32.58 -16.40
N LYS A 342 -16.35 -32.41 -15.11
CA LYS A 342 -17.29 -31.43 -14.56
C LYS A 342 -16.53 -30.42 -13.73
N VAL A 343 -16.51 -29.17 -14.17
CA VAL A 343 -15.91 -28.02 -13.47
C VAL A 343 -16.74 -26.77 -13.72
N GLY A 344 -16.93 -25.94 -12.70
CA GLY A 344 -17.59 -24.64 -12.80
C GLY A 344 -19.04 -24.59 -12.27
N PRO A 345 -19.71 -23.45 -12.46
CA PRO A 345 -21.03 -23.18 -11.91
C PRO A 345 -22.07 -24.21 -12.36
N GLY A 346 -22.76 -24.84 -11.40
CA GLY A 346 -23.86 -25.77 -11.66
C GLY A 346 -23.46 -27.17 -12.13
N THR A 347 -22.18 -27.47 -12.35
CA THR A 347 -21.73 -28.82 -12.79
C THR A 347 -21.41 -29.74 -11.63
N ILE A 348 -21.05 -29.19 -10.48
CA ILE A 348 -20.79 -29.93 -9.24
C ILE A 348 -21.69 -29.36 -8.16
N ALA A 349 -22.89 -29.92 -8.06
CA ALA A 349 -23.83 -29.55 -7.00
C ALA A 349 -23.55 -30.37 -5.73
N ARG A 350 -24.08 -29.91 -4.59
CA ARG A 350 -23.87 -30.55 -3.28
C ARG A 350 -24.40 -31.98 -3.21
N ASP A 351 -25.42 -32.26 -4.00
CA ASP A 351 -26.09 -33.54 -4.18
C ASP A 351 -25.43 -34.44 -5.22
N THR A 352 -24.26 -34.04 -5.76
CA THR A 352 -23.50 -34.90 -6.67
C THR A 352 -23.02 -36.14 -5.92
N GLY A 353 -23.46 -37.31 -6.36
CA GLY A 353 -22.99 -38.60 -5.84
C GLY A 353 -21.57 -38.94 -6.31
N ILE A 354 -20.81 -39.61 -5.45
CA ILE A 354 -19.45 -40.08 -5.71
C ILE A 354 -19.52 -41.54 -6.15
N GLY A 355 -19.08 -41.84 -7.38
CA GLY A 355 -18.97 -43.19 -7.91
C GLY A 355 -17.56 -43.77 -7.75
N ALA A 356 -17.41 -45.08 -7.94
CA ALA A 356 -16.10 -45.70 -8.03
C ALA A 356 -15.34 -45.27 -9.31
N GLY A 357 -14.02 -45.16 -9.23
CA GLY A 357 -13.15 -44.73 -10.34
C GLY A 357 -13.31 -43.26 -10.73
N ILE A 358 -13.98 -42.45 -9.90
CA ILE A 358 -14.05 -41.00 -10.12
C ILE A 358 -12.77 -40.34 -9.63
N VAL A 359 -12.26 -39.40 -10.42
CA VAL A 359 -11.14 -38.54 -10.03
C VAL A 359 -11.70 -37.22 -9.54
N LEU A 360 -11.29 -36.79 -8.35
CA LEU A 360 -11.75 -35.57 -7.68
C LEU A 360 -10.61 -34.56 -7.57
N GLY A 361 -10.88 -33.32 -7.96
CA GLY A 361 -10.01 -32.18 -7.70
C GLY A 361 -10.39 -31.53 -6.39
N ILE A 362 -9.49 -31.56 -5.41
CA ILE A 362 -9.73 -31.15 -4.03
C ILE A 362 -8.82 -29.98 -3.65
N ILE A 363 -9.41 -28.90 -3.13
CA ILE A 363 -8.68 -27.86 -2.40
C ILE A 363 -8.77 -28.17 -0.90
N ALA A 364 -7.63 -28.41 -0.28
CA ALA A 364 -7.52 -28.68 1.15
C ALA A 364 -6.12 -28.34 1.66
N SER A 365 -5.94 -28.29 2.98
CA SER A 365 -4.59 -28.18 3.53
C SER A 365 -3.94 -29.56 3.45
N PRO A 366 -2.60 -29.64 3.30
CA PRO A 366 -1.92 -30.93 3.18
C PRO A 366 -2.26 -31.89 4.32
N LYS A 367 -2.43 -31.35 5.54
CA LYS A 367 -2.84 -32.13 6.71
C LYS A 367 -4.24 -32.75 6.56
N HIS A 368 -5.27 -31.95 6.25
CA HIS A 368 -6.63 -32.46 6.14
C HIS A 368 -6.80 -33.38 4.93
N LEU A 369 -6.06 -33.14 3.85
CA LEU A 369 -6.04 -34.04 2.70
C LEU A 369 -5.52 -35.43 3.09
N LEU A 370 -4.39 -35.51 3.80
CA LEU A 370 -3.83 -36.80 4.20
C LEU A 370 -4.78 -37.57 5.14
N GLU A 371 -5.40 -36.87 6.10
CA GLU A 371 -6.45 -37.45 6.95
C GLU A 371 -7.64 -37.98 6.12
N PHE A 372 -8.06 -37.24 5.10
CA PHE A 372 -9.15 -37.62 4.19
C PHE A 372 -8.80 -38.84 3.33
N VAL A 373 -7.59 -38.86 2.76
CA VAL A 373 -7.08 -39.97 1.94
C VAL A 373 -6.95 -41.25 2.77
N GLU A 374 -6.43 -41.16 4.00
CA GLU A 374 -6.28 -42.30 4.90
C GLU A 374 -7.65 -42.85 5.35
N LYS A 375 -8.57 -41.96 5.75
CA LYS A 375 -9.92 -42.31 6.22
C LYS A 375 -10.70 -43.09 5.17
N TYR A 376 -10.62 -42.67 3.91
CA TYR A 376 -11.41 -43.26 2.82
C TYR A 376 -10.62 -44.17 1.89
N LYS A 377 -9.33 -44.40 2.17
CA LYS A 377 -8.41 -45.23 1.39
C LYS A 377 -8.42 -44.83 -0.09
N LEU A 378 -8.12 -43.55 -0.34
CA LEU A 378 -8.09 -42.97 -1.69
C LEU A 378 -6.71 -43.08 -2.30
N ASP A 379 -6.65 -43.07 -3.63
CA ASP A 379 -5.38 -43.04 -4.36
C ASP A 379 -5.02 -41.57 -4.64
N LEU A 380 -4.01 -41.06 -3.94
CA LEU A 380 -3.50 -39.71 -4.14
C LEU A 380 -2.55 -39.68 -5.34
N HIS A 381 -2.85 -38.86 -6.34
CA HIS A 381 -1.96 -38.67 -7.47
C HIS A 381 -0.78 -37.76 -7.09
N SER A 382 0.41 -38.11 -7.58
CA SER A 382 1.63 -37.32 -7.34
C SER A 382 1.65 -35.98 -8.09
N SER A 383 0.83 -35.84 -9.13
CA SER A 383 0.63 -34.61 -9.88
C SER A 383 -0.79 -34.54 -10.46
N ILE A 384 -1.23 -33.35 -10.87
CA ILE A 384 -2.57 -33.13 -11.47
C ILE A 384 -2.48 -33.49 -12.95
N GLU A 385 -2.81 -34.72 -13.31
CA GLU A 385 -2.74 -35.21 -14.69
C GLU A 385 -4.10 -35.18 -15.36
N VAL A 386 -5.11 -35.77 -14.72
CA VAL A 386 -6.46 -35.93 -15.31
C VAL A 386 -7.18 -34.59 -15.38
N LEU A 387 -7.03 -33.75 -14.36
CA LEU A 387 -7.68 -32.44 -14.26
C LEU A 387 -6.77 -31.29 -14.73
N GLY A 388 -5.55 -31.60 -15.17
CA GLY A 388 -4.51 -30.60 -15.48
C GLY A 388 -4.91 -29.62 -16.58
N GLU A 389 -5.67 -30.06 -17.59
CA GLU A 389 -6.13 -29.17 -18.67
C GLU A 389 -7.13 -28.13 -18.16
N VAL A 390 -8.04 -28.52 -17.27
CA VAL A 390 -9.05 -27.61 -16.74
C VAL A 390 -8.47 -26.68 -15.69
N PHE A 391 -7.51 -27.18 -14.90
CA PHE A 391 -6.76 -26.36 -13.95
C PHE A 391 -5.59 -25.59 -14.57
N SER A 392 -5.44 -25.66 -15.89
CA SER A 392 -4.45 -24.85 -16.58
C SER A 392 -4.66 -23.37 -16.28
N PRO A 393 -3.59 -22.60 -15.99
CA PRO A 393 -3.68 -21.16 -15.70
C PRO A 393 -4.33 -20.33 -16.82
N THR A 394 -4.44 -20.87 -18.04
CA THR A 394 -5.15 -20.22 -19.16
C THR A 394 -6.66 -20.44 -19.14
N LYS A 395 -7.17 -21.44 -18.41
CA LYS A 395 -8.60 -21.80 -18.34
C LYS A 395 -9.21 -21.57 -16.96
N SER A 396 -8.42 -21.67 -15.90
CA SER A 396 -8.86 -21.45 -14.52
C SER A 396 -7.88 -20.56 -13.77
N GLY A 397 -8.36 -19.98 -12.66
CA GLY A 397 -7.58 -19.10 -11.83
C GLY A 397 -8.30 -18.79 -10.54
N VAL A 398 -7.69 -17.92 -9.74
CA VAL A 398 -8.19 -17.55 -8.43
C VAL A 398 -8.63 -16.09 -8.48
N ALA A 399 -9.78 -15.79 -7.89
CA ALA A 399 -10.31 -14.45 -7.81
C ALA A 399 -10.52 -14.05 -6.35
N GLU A 400 -10.18 -12.82 -6.02
CA GLU A 400 -10.53 -12.19 -4.75
C GLU A 400 -11.77 -11.31 -4.96
N VAL A 401 -12.74 -11.43 -4.05
CA VAL A 401 -13.99 -10.67 -4.12
C VAL A 401 -14.16 -9.89 -2.82
N VAL A 402 -14.32 -8.57 -2.95
CA VAL A 402 -14.55 -7.65 -1.84
C VAL A 402 -16.06 -7.42 -1.68
N ILE A 403 -16.58 -7.63 -0.46
CA ILE A 403 -17.98 -7.37 -0.12
C ILE A 403 -18.10 -5.93 0.40
N PRO A 404 -18.74 -4.99 -0.32
CA PRO A 404 -18.86 -3.61 0.13
C PRO A 404 -19.86 -3.49 1.31
N PRO A 405 -19.75 -2.42 2.15
CA PRO A 405 -20.62 -2.23 3.32
C PRO A 405 -22.12 -2.15 3.06
N SER A 406 -22.55 -1.89 1.82
CA SER A 406 -23.96 -1.85 1.41
C SER A 406 -24.45 -3.16 0.78
N SER A 407 -23.67 -4.24 0.86
CA SER A 407 -23.99 -5.50 0.19
C SER A 407 -25.07 -6.30 0.90
N ASN A 408 -26.01 -6.85 0.13
CA ASN A 408 -27.02 -7.81 0.61
C ASN A 408 -26.43 -9.19 1.00
N LEU A 409 -25.11 -9.36 0.87
CA LEU A 409 -24.36 -10.55 1.29
C LEU A 409 -23.87 -10.45 2.75
N ILE A 410 -23.95 -9.28 3.37
CA ILE A 410 -23.52 -9.09 4.77
C ILE A 410 -24.36 -9.98 5.69
N GLY A 411 -23.68 -10.72 6.56
CA GLY A 411 -24.31 -11.66 7.49
C GLY A 411 -24.77 -12.98 6.87
N LYS A 412 -24.57 -13.21 5.57
CA LYS A 412 -24.90 -14.46 4.90
C LYS A 412 -23.65 -15.33 4.72
N SER A 413 -23.80 -16.63 4.95
CA SER A 413 -22.78 -17.60 4.59
C SER A 413 -22.78 -17.90 3.10
N ALA A 414 -21.69 -18.48 2.59
CA ALA A 414 -21.63 -19.02 1.22
C ALA A 414 -22.74 -20.07 0.96
N ARG A 415 -23.30 -20.68 2.02
CA ARG A 415 -24.41 -21.61 1.89
C ARG A 415 -25.74 -20.89 1.64
N ASP A 416 -26.00 -19.81 2.35
CA ASP A 416 -27.26 -19.04 2.27
C ASP A 416 -27.48 -18.41 0.88
N VAL A 417 -26.37 -18.08 0.20
CA VAL A 417 -26.39 -17.45 -1.13
C VAL A 417 -26.20 -18.45 -2.27
N TRP A 418 -26.15 -19.75 -1.95
CA TRP A 418 -25.99 -20.83 -2.91
C TRP A 418 -24.78 -20.62 -3.81
N MET A 419 -23.66 -20.17 -3.23
CA MET A 419 -22.52 -19.62 -3.95
C MET A 419 -22.05 -20.51 -5.12
N ARG A 420 -21.94 -21.82 -4.86
CA ARG A 420 -21.53 -22.84 -5.84
C ARG A 420 -22.50 -23.03 -7.01
N LYS A 421 -23.81 -22.90 -6.75
CA LYS A 421 -24.84 -23.05 -7.79
C LYS A 421 -24.97 -21.78 -8.62
N THR A 422 -24.91 -20.62 -7.97
CA THR A 422 -25.19 -19.33 -8.59
C THR A 422 -23.97 -18.74 -9.29
N TYR A 423 -22.77 -18.92 -8.73
CA TYR A 423 -21.57 -18.20 -9.16
C TYR A 423 -20.37 -19.08 -9.53
N GLY A 424 -20.37 -20.37 -9.15
CA GLY A 424 -19.22 -21.27 -9.35
C GLY A 424 -18.71 -21.86 -8.06
#